data_AF-A0A8J3TSP2-F1
#
_entry.id   AF-A0A8J3TSP2-F1
#
_cell.length_a   1.000
_cell.length_b   1.000
_cell.length_c   1.000
_cell.angle_alpha   90.00
_cell.angle_beta   90.00
_cell.angle_gamma   90.00
#
_symmetry.space_group_name_H-M   'P 1'
#
loop_
_entity.id
_entity.type
_entity.pdbx_description
1 polymer ?
#
loop_
_entity_poly.entity_id
_entity_poly.type
_entity_poly.pdbx_seq_one_letter_code
_entity_poly.pdbx_strand_id
1 'polypeptide(L)'
;MTAIDPGRPIDQARRLAETGDLDAAAAIFAELASDAEGPDQADAAQGLSVVAERMAADLLADGEPEQAADVLLEALSVTAVTDVARLRVLLGIAHLEMACGQFAGAVEEGRWEDGEAETGALAIELLARTLPLRGRDADAETVWRYGLDHPDQVLAEQVRLRLNRDVRPVTGDVVSDSTGG
;
A
#
# COMPACT_ATOMS: atom_id res chain seq x y z
N MET A 1 17.72 -39.28 13.71
CA MET A 1 18.80 -38.34 13.37
C MET A 1 18.85 -38.27 11.86
N THR A 2 17.94 -37.50 11.27
CA THR A 2 17.84 -37.31 9.81
C THR A 2 19.00 -36.45 9.37
N ALA A 3 19.83 -37.00 8.48
CA ALA A 3 20.93 -36.28 7.87
C ALA A 3 20.36 -35.07 7.11
N ILE A 4 20.92 -33.89 7.35
CA ILE A 4 20.76 -32.74 6.45
C ILE A 4 21.42 -33.17 5.14
N ASP A 5 20.63 -33.45 4.12
CA ASP A 5 21.12 -33.72 2.77
C ASP A 5 21.63 -32.39 2.20
N PRO A 6 22.94 -32.23 1.92
CA PRO A 6 23.52 -30.94 1.53
C PRO A 6 23.03 -30.39 0.16
N GLY A 7 22.06 -31.02 -0.49
CA GLY A 7 21.58 -30.69 -1.84
C GLY A 7 20.08 -30.49 -1.98
N ARG A 8 19.28 -30.37 -0.91
CA ARG A 8 17.84 -30.12 -1.06
C ARG A 8 17.57 -28.68 -1.51
N PRO A 9 16.76 -28.46 -2.56
CA PRO A 9 16.41 -27.13 -3.04
C PRO A 9 15.86 -26.21 -1.94
N ILE A 10 15.07 -26.75 -1.00
CA ILE A 10 14.52 -25.96 0.10
C ILE A 10 15.59 -25.39 1.05
N ASP A 11 16.66 -26.15 1.31
CA ASP A 11 17.76 -25.68 2.16
C ASP A 11 18.62 -24.64 1.42
N GLN A 12 18.70 -24.73 0.09
CA GLN A 12 19.32 -23.69 -0.73
C GLN A 12 18.50 -22.40 -0.69
N ALA A 13 17.17 -22.47 -0.85
CA ALA A 13 16.29 -21.30 -0.79
C ALA A 13 16.42 -20.57 0.57
N ARG A 14 16.45 -21.32 1.68
CA ARG A 14 16.67 -20.75 3.02
C ARG A 14 17.99 -20.00 3.13
N ARG A 15 19.10 -20.58 2.64
CA ARG A 15 20.41 -19.92 2.64
C ARG A 15 20.43 -18.64 1.80
N LEU A 16 19.79 -18.66 0.64
CA LEU A 16 19.67 -17.46 -0.20
C LEU A 16 18.90 -16.36 0.52
N ALA A 17 17.77 -16.69 1.15
CA ALA A 17 16.99 -15.73 1.94
C ALA A 17 17.78 -15.15 3.13
N GLU A 18 18.55 -15.99 3.83
CA GLU A 18 19.41 -15.58 4.95
C GLU A 18 20.56 -14.66 4.50
N THR A 19 21.10 -14.90 3.31
CA THR A 19 22.21 -14.10 2.74
C THR A 19 21.73 -12.86 1.98
N GLY A 20 20.41 -12.71 1.79
CA GLY A 20 19.79 -11.54 1.19
C GLY A 20 19.53 -11.64 -0.32
N ASP A 21 19.81 -12.79 -0.94
CA ASP A 21 19.41 -13.06 -2.33
C ASP A 21 17.94 -13.50 -2.36
N LEU A 22 17.07 -12.52 -2.13
CA LEU A 22 15.63 -12.75 -1.96
C LEU A 22 14.96 -13.20 -3.27
N ASP A 23 15.38 -12.64 -4.42
CA ASP A 23 14.86 -13.02 -5.73
C ASP A 23 15.12 -14.51 -6.01
N ALA A 24 16.37 -14.96 -5.83
CA ALA A 24 16.71 -16.37 -6.07
C ALA A 24 16.02 -17.30 -5.05
N ALA A 25 15.87 -16.85 -3.79
CA ALA A 25 15.13 -17.60 -2.79
C ALA A 25 13.64 -17.75 -3.16
N ALA A 26 12.99 -16.66 -3.57
CA ALA A 26 11.59 -16.63 -3.97
C ALA A 26 11.32 -17.57 -5.13
N ALA A 27 12.18 -17.57 -6.16
CA ALA A 27 12.04 -18.45 -7.32
C ALA A 27 12.03 -19.94 -6.92
N ILE A 28 12.95 -20.37 -6.06
CA ILE A 28 13.02 -21.77 -5.60
C ILE A 28 11.81 -22.10 -4.71
N PHE A 29 11.42 -21.20 -3.80
CA PHE A 29 10.24 -21.42 -2.97
C PHE A 29 8.95 -21.51 -3.78
N ALA A 30 8.77 -20.67 -4.80
CA ALA A 30 7.59 -20.69 -5.67
C ALA A 30 7.50 -21.98 -6.50
N GLU A 31 8.62 -22.46 -7.04
CA GLU A 31 8.69 -23.75 -7.74
C GLU A 31 8.25 -24.90 -6.84
N LEU A 32 8.85 -25.03 -5.66
CA LEU A 32 8.55 -26.10 -4.71
C LEU A 32 7.12 -26.00 -4.15
N ALA A 33 6.62 -24.81 -3.88
CA ALA A 33 5.26 -24.59 -3.38
C ALA A 33 4.18 -24.92 -4.43
N SER A 34 4.54 -24.86 -5.72
CA SER A 34 3.64 -25.21 -6.83
C SER A 34 3.55 -26.71 -7.07
N ASP A 35 4.51 -27.50 -6.59
CA ASP A 35 4.45 -28.97 -6.63
C ASP A 35 3.55 -29.51 -5.51
N ALA A 36 2.27 -29.74 -5.83
CA ALA A 36 1.26 -30.18 -4.87
C ALA A 36 1.52 -31.55 -4.23
N GLU A 37 2.34 -32.39 -4.86
CA GLU A 37 2.71 -33.71 -4.35
C GLU A 37 4.10 -33.71 -3.71
N GLY A 38 4.82 -32.59 -3.80
CA GLY A 38 6.18 -32.42 -3.32
C GLY A 38 6.26 -32.47 -1.78
N PRO A 39 7.25 -33.17 -1.20
CA PRO A 39 7.40 -33.30 0.24
C PRO A 39 7.72 -31.96 0.94
N ASP A 40 8.18 -30.96 0.18
CA ASP A 40 8.60 -29.65 0.66
C ASP A 40 7.56 -28.56 0.41
N GLN A 41 6.40 -28.87 -0.17
CA GLN A 41 5.41 -27.89 -0.63
C GLN A 41 4.99 -26.90 0.47
N ALA A 42 4.62 -27.41 1.64
CA ALA A 42 4.11 -26.58 2.74
C ALA A 42 5.19 -25.65 3.31
N ASP A 43 6.40 -26.18 3.54
CA ASP A 43 7.53 -25.38 4.03
C ASP A 43 7.96 -24.34 2.98
N ALA A 44 7.91 -24.69 1.70
CA ALA A 44 8.24 -23.78 0.61
C ALA A 44 7.19 -22.67 0.46
N ALA A 45 5.91 -22.98 0.61
CA ALA A 45 4.84 -21.99 0.58
C ALA A 45 4.98 -20.97 1.72
N GLN A 46 5.34 -21.43 2.92
CA GLN A 46 5.64 -20.54 4.03
C GLN A 46 6.89 -19.69 3.74
N GLY A 47 7.94 -20.29 3.19
CA GLY A 47 9.16 -19.58 2.78
C GLY A 47 8.88 -18.48 1.76
N LEU A 48 8.05 -18.77 0.76
CA LEU A 48 7.62 -17.81 -0.26
C LEU A 48 6.91 -16.61 0.37
N SER A 49 5.96 -16.84 1.28
CA SER A 49 5.23 -15.75 1.95
C SER A 49 6.15 -14.82 2.74
N VAL A 50 7.12 -15.38 3.47
CA VAL A 50 8.08 -14.60 4.25
C VAL A 50 9.01 -13.79 3.34
N VAL A 51 9.53 -14.40 2.27
CA VAL A 51 10.43 -13.71 1.33
C VAL A 51 9.67 -12.61 0.58
N ALA A 52 8.46 -12.90 0.09
CA ALA A 52 7.63 -11.92 -0.62
C ALA A 52 7.24 -10.73 0.28
N GLU A 53 6.88 -10.99 1.56
CA GLU A 53 6.63 -9.92 2.54
C GLU A 53 7.85 -9.01 2.71
N ARG A 54 9.04 -9.59 2.86
CA ARG A 54 10.27 -8.83 3.04
C ARG A 54 10.62 -8.02 1.80
N MET A 55 10.61 -8.63 0.63
CA MET A 55 10.87 -7.95 -0.64
C MET A 55 9.92 -6.78 -0.87
N ALA A 56 8.61 -7.00 -0.66
CA ALA A 56 7.63 -5.94 -0.80
C ALA A 56 7.84 -4.80 0.21
N ALA A 57 8.19 -5.11 1.46
CA ALA A 57 8.48 -4.09 2.46
C ALA A 57 9.72 -3.26 2.11
N ASP A 58 10.78 -3.90 1.63
CA ASP A 58 12.01 -3.23 1.21
C ASP A 58 11.74 -2.33 -0.02
N LEU A 59 11.05 -2.84 -1.04
CA LEU A 59 10.65 -2.06 -2.23
C LEU A 59 9.74 -0.87 -1.88
N LEU A 60 8.79 -1.04 -0.97
CA LEU A 60 7.94 0.06 -0.49
C LEU A 60 8.75 1.12 0.28
N ALA A 61 9.75 0.71 1.06
CA ALA A 61 10.64 1.64 1.75
C ALA A 61 11.52 2.43 0.77
N ASP A 62 11.90 1.80 -0.33
CA ASP A 62 12.69 2.42 -1.41
C ASP A 62 11.84 3.27 -2.38
N GLY A 63 10.51 3.26 -2.23
CA GLY A 63 9.60 4.03 -3.08
C GLY A 63 9.31 3.38 -4.43
N GLU A 64 9.40 2.05 -4.51
CA GLU A 64 9.18 1.21 -5.70
C GLU A 64 7.87 0.38 -5.56
N PRO A 65 6.68 1.02 -5.48
CA PRO A 65 5.44 0.33 -5.17
C PRO A 65 4.93 -0.56 -6.32
N GLU A 66 5.28 -0.27 -7.57
CA GLU A 66 4.90 -1.10 -8.72
C GLU A 66 5.57 -2.47 -8.63
N GLN A 67 6.87 -2.48 -8.38
CA GLN A 67 7.66 -3.71 -8.21
C GLN A 67 7.22 -4.46 -6.95
N ALA A 68 6.89 -3.75 -5.87
CA ALA A 68 6.32 -4.38 -4.67
C ALA A 68 5.00 -5.10 -4.99
N ALA A 69 4.13 -4.48 -5.79
CA ALA A 69 2.88 -5.09 -6.22
C ALA A 69 3.11 -6.33 -7.10
N ASP A 70 4.07 -6.28 -8.03
CA ASP A 70 4.42 -7.41 -8.89
C ASP A 70 4.87 -8.64 -8.06
N VAL A 71 5.80 -8.45 -7.12
CA VAL A 71 6.26 -9.51 -6.21
C VAL A 71 5.10 -10.14 -5.43
N LEU A 72 4.20 -9.32 -4.91
CA LEU A 72 3.05 -9.78 -4.14
C LEU A 72 2.03 -10.53 -5.00
N LEU A 73 1.78 -10.07 -6.22
CA LEU A 73 0.89 -10.74 -7.18
C LEU A 73 1.46 -12.09 -7.62
N GLU A 74 2.77 -12.17 -7.85
CA GLU A 74 3.45 -13.43 -8.17
C GLU A 74 3.30 -14.43 -7.02
N ALA A 75 3.61 -14.04 -5.79
CA ALA A 75 3.44 -14.90 -4.62
C ALA A 75 1.98 -15.33 -4.42
N LEU A 76 1.02 -14.39 -4.55
CA LEU A 76 -0.42 -14.66 -4.44
C LEU A 76 -0.97 -15.57 -5.55
N SER A 77 -0.25 -15.74 -6.67
CA SER A 77 -0.62 -16.66 -7.74
C SER A 77 -0.36 -18.13 -7.38
N VAL A 78 0.53 -18.39 -6.42
CA VAL A 78 0.83 -19.73 -5.92
C VAL A 78 -0.28 -20.18 -4.98
N THR A 79 -1.03 -21.21 -5.37
CA THR A 79 -2.24 -21.66 -4.62
C THR A 79 -1.94 -22.05 -3.17
N ALA A 80 -0.76 -22.60 -2.90
CA ALA A 80 -0.36 -23.06 -1.57
C ALA A 80 0.13 -21.94 -0.64
N VAL A 81 0.36 -20.73 -1.14
CA VAL A 81 0.98 -19.62 -0.39
C VAL A 81 0.24 -19.35 0.93
N THR A 82 1.01 -19.13 2.00
CA THR A 82 0.44 -18.86 3.33
C THR A 82 0.25 -17.36 3.54
N ASP A 83 -0.40 -16.97 4.64
CA ASP A 83 -0.52 -15.56 5.04
C ASP A 83 -1.15 -14.63 3.98
N VAL A 84 -2.03 -15.18 3.14
CA VAL A 84 -2.71 -14.48 2.03
C VAL A 84 -3.30 -13.13 2.45
N ALA A 85 -3.89 -13.04 3.64
CA ALA A 85 -4.47 -11.80 4.14
C ALA A 85 -3.40 -10.70 4.33
N ARG A 86 -2.22 -11.07 4.84
CA ARG A 86 -1.10 -10.14 5.03
C ARG A 86 -0.53 -9.68 3.68
N LEU A 87 -0.29 -10.61 2.75
CA LEU A 87 0.19 -10.27 1.41
C LEU A 87 -0.79 -9.34 0.67
N ARG A 88 -2.10 -9.55 0.81
CA ARG A 88 -3.12 -8.66 0.25
C ARG A 88 -3.14 -7.28 0.90
N VAL A 89 -2.85 -7.16 2.20
CA VAL A 89 -2.71 -5.86 2.87
C VAL A 89 -1.51 -5.10 2.31
N LEU A 90 -0.37 -5.76 2.14
CA LEU A 90 0.81 -5.15 1.51
C LEU A 90 0.53 -4.73 0.06
N LEU A 91 -0.23 -5.53 -0.69
CA LEU A 91 -0.60 -5.20 -2.07
C LEU A 91 -1.52 -3.97 -2.11
N GLY A 92 -2.48 -3.89 -1.17
CA GLY A 92 -3.29 -2.70 -0.98
C GLY A 92 -2.45 -1.47 -0.66
N ILE A 93 -1.44 -1.60 0.20
CA ILE A 93 -0.49 -0.54 0.51
C ILE A 93 0.28 -0.08 -0.74
N ALA A 94 0.79 -1.00 -1.55
CA ALA A 94 1.47 -0.68 -2.80
C ALA A 94 0.56 0.12 -3.76
N HIS A 95 -0.71 -0.29 -3.88
CA HIS A 95 -1.69 0.46 -4.67
C HIS A 95 -2.00 1.84 -4.10
N LEU A 96 -2.00 2.03 -2.77
CA LEU A 96 -2.14 3.36 -2.18
C LEU A 96 -0.96 4.27 -2.53
N GLU A 97 0.27 3.76 -2.51
CA GLU A 97 1.46 4.54 -2.91
C GLU A 97 1.40 4.92 -4.40
N MET A 98 1.04 3.98 -5.28
CA MET A 98 0.82 4.28 -6.71
C MET A 98 -0.26 5.34 -6.91
N ALA A 99 -1.39 5.23 -6.20
CA ALA A 99 -2.47 6.21 -6.27
C ALA A 99 -2.00 7.60 -5.81
N CYS A 100 -1.26 7.68 -4.70
CA CYS A 100 -0.63 8.92 -4.25
C CYS A 100 0.28 9.53 -5.33
N GLY A 101 1.10 8.73 -6.00
CA GLY A 101 1.95 9.17 -7.10
C GLY A 101 1.16 9.76 -8.27
N GLN A 102 0.09 9.09 -8.70
CA GLN A 102 -0.78 9.57 -9.77
C GLN A 102 -1.52 10.87 -9.40
N PHE A 103 -2.04 10.96 -8.17
CA PHE A 103 -2.70 12.19 -7.72
C PHE A 103 -1.71 13.35 -7.60
N ALA A 104 -0.49 13.10 -7.13
CA ALA A 104 0.57 14.11 -7.09
C ALA A 104 0.92 14.60 -8.50
N GLY A 105 1.07 13.68 -9.47
CA GLY A 105 1.27 14.03 -10.88
C GLY A 105 0.15 14.92 -11.43
N ALA A 106 -1.11 14.55 -11.18
CA ALA A 106 -2.25 15.37 -11.60
C ALA A 106 -2.26 16.78 -10.96
N VAL A 107 -1.84 16.91 -9.70
CA VAL A 107 -1.67 18.21 -9.03
C VAL A 107 -0.55 19.04 -9.69
N GLU A 108 0.52 18.40 -10.16
CA GLU A 108 1.63 19.07 -10.81
C GLU A 108 1.32 19.49 -12.25
N GLU A 109 0.64 18.65 -13.03
CA GLU A 109 0.21 18.94 -14.40
C GLU A 109 -0.77 20.11 -14.43
N GLY A 110 -1.73 20.14 -13.49
CA GLY A 110 -2.69 21.23 -13.33
C GLY A 110 -2.09 22.60 -12.99
N ARG A 111 -0.78 22.71 -12.74
CA ARG A 111 -0.08 23.98 -12.52
C ARG A 111 0.22 24.75 -13.80
N TRP A 112 0.27 24.06 -14.94
CA TRP A 112 0.90 24.58 -16.17
C TRP A 112 -0.08 24.81 -17.33
N GLU A 113 -1.31 24.33 -17.21
CA GLU A 113 -2.37 24.51 -18.21
C GLU A 113 -3.59 25.20 -17.59
N ASP A 114 -4.54 25.67 -18.42
CA ASP A 114 -5.91 26.01 -18.01
C ASP A 114 -6.64 24.73 -17.56
N GLY A 115 -6.06 24.03 -16.59
CA GLY A 115 -6.55 22.78 -16.05
C GLY A 115 -7.91 23.01 -15.42
N GLU A 116 -8.82 22.04 -15.58
CA GLU A 116 -10.12 22.10 -14.94
C GLU A 116 -9.92 22.15 -13.42
N ALA A 117 -10.19 23.33 -12.82
CA ALA A 117 -10.08 23.58 -11.39
C ALA A 117 -10.81 22.52 -10.54
N GLU A 118 -11.88 21.91 -11.07
CA GLU A 118 -12.57 20.79 -10.46
C GLU A 118 -11.70 19.53 -10.36
N THR A 119 -11.03 19.15 -11.44
CA THR A 119 -10.13 18.00 -11.50
C THR A 119 -8.91 18.21 -10.61
N GLY A 120 -8.30 19.41 -10.64
CA GLY A 120 -7.21 19.78 -9.74
C GLY A 120 -7.61 19.72 -8.26
N ALA A 121 -8.77 20.26 -7.91
CA ALA A 121 -9.29 20.20 -6.54
C ALA A 121 -9.62 18.76 -6.09
N LEU A 122 -10.10 17.90 -7.00
CA LEU A 122 -10.33 16.48 -6.71
C LEU A 122 -9.00 15.74 -6.46
N ALA A 123 -7.97 16.00 -7.27
CA ALA A 123 -6.65 15.39 -7.07
C ALA A 123 -6.04 15.79 -5.71
N ILE A 124 -6.16 17.06 -5.33
CA ILE A 124 -5.76 17.57 -3.99
C ILE A 124 -6.55 16.84 -2.89
N GLU A 125 -7.86 16.71 -3.03
CA GLU A 125 -8.71 16.00 -2.07
C GLU A 125 -8.31 14.53 -1.91
N LEU A 126 -8.13 13.82 -3.01
CA LEU A 126 -7.79 12.39 -2.98
C LEU A 126 -6.39 12.17 -2.40
N LEU A 127 -5.41 12.97 -2.81
CA LEU A 127 -4.04 12.88 -2.29
C LEU A 127 -4.01 13.16 -0.79
N ALA A 128 -4.60 14.28 -0.36
CA ALA A 128 -4.57 14.68 1.05
C ALA A 128 -5.37 13.73 1.96
N ARG A 129 -6.36 13.01 1.44
CA ARG A 129 -7.08 11.97 2.20
C ARG A 129 -6.41 10.59 2.17
N THR A 130 -5.58 10.32 1.18
CA THR A 130 -4.89 9.02 1.07
C THR A 130 -3.60 9.01 1.90
N LEU A 131 -2.87 10.13 1.93
CA LEU A 131 -1.61 10.26 2.69
C LEU A 131 -1.70 9.86 4.19
N PRO A 132 -2.75 10.21 4.95
CA PRO A 132 -2.88 9.79 6.35
C PRO A 132 -2.99 8.28 6.54
N LEU A 133 -3.53 7.54 5.55
CA LEU A 133 -3.58 6.08 5.59
C LEU A 133 -2.19 5.44 5.58
N ARG A 134 -1.16 6.23 5.24
CA ARG A 134 0.26 5.87 5.22
C ARG A 134 1.05 6.53 6.36
N GLY A 135 0.38 7.17 7.31
CA GLY A 135 1.02 7.91 8.40
C GLY A 135 1.72 9.19 7.93
N ARG A 136 1.31 9.75 6.78
CA ARG A 136 1.89 10.96 6.16
C ARG A 136 1.02 12.18 6.41
N ASP A 137 0.59 12.39 7.65
CA ASP A 137 -0.33 13.47 8.04
C ASP A 137 0.23 14.87 7.72
N ALA A 138 1.53 15.09 7.90
CA ALA A 138 2.18 16.37 7.60
C ALA A 138 2.18 16.69 6.10
N ASP A 139 2.33 15.67 5.25
CA ASP A 139 2.26 15.82 3.80
C ASP A 139 0.82 16.14 3.38
N ALA A 140 -0.16 15.46 3.98
CA ALA A 140 -1.58 15.74 3.76
C ALA A 140 -1.94 17.19 4.07
N GLU A 141 -1.48 17.72 5.21
CA GLU A 141 -1.68 19.12 5.58
C GLU A 141 -1.04 20.08 4.55
N THR A 142 0.14 19.71 4.04
CA THR A 142 0.83 20.51 3.02
C THR A 142 0.06 20.54 1.70
N VAL A 143 -0.51 19.42 1.27
CA VAL A 143 -1.35 19.33 0.07
C VAL A 143 -2.63 20.15 0.23
N TRP A 144 -3.28 20.09 1.40
CA TRP A 144 -4.43 20.95 1.69
C TRP A 144 -4.09 22.43 1.63
N ARG A 145 -3.01 22.84 2.30
CA ARG A 145 -2.56 24.23 2.33
C ARG A 145 -2.24 24.74 0.92
N TYR A 146 -1.56 23.92 0.12
CA TYR A 146 -1.29 24.23 -1.28
C TYR A 146 -2.57 24.56 -2.06
N GLY A 147 -3.63 23.76 -1.92
CA GLY A 147 -4.90 24.00 -2.60
C GLY A 147 -5.65 25.23 -2.09
N LEU A 148 -5.65 25.47 -0.78
CA LEU A 148 -6.35 26.60 -0.16
C LEU A 148 -5.72 27.96 -0.48
N ASP A 149 -4.40 27.98 -0.60
CA ASP A 149 -3.59 29.18 -0.87
C ASP A 149 -3.28 29.36 -2.37
N HIS A 150 -3.90 28.54 -3.24
CA HIS A 150 -3.64 28.56 -4.67
C HIS A 150 -4.05 29.91 -5.31
N PRO A 151 -3.26 30.46 -6.26
CA PRO A 151 -3.58 31.75 -6.89
C PRO A 151 -4.88 31.72 -7.71
N ASP A 152 -5.20 30.58 -8.33
CA ASP A 152 -6.51 30.37 -8.95
C ASP A 152 -7.61 30.26 -7.88
N GLN A 153 -8.46 31.29 -7.85
CA GLN A 153 -9.57 31.41 -6.89
C GLN A 153 -10.64 30.34 -7.10
N VAL A 154 -10.84 29.86 -8.33
CA VAL A 154 -11.85 28.81 -8.61
C VAL A 154 -11.39 27.51 -7.99
N LEU A 155 -10.14 27.12 -8.21
CA LEU A 155 -9.54 25.93 -7.58
C LEU A 155 -9.57 26.04 -6.05
N ALA A 156 -9.12 27.17 -5.49
CA ALA A 156 -9.09 27.35 -4.05
C ALA A 156 -10.49 27.22 -3.41
N GLU A 157 -11.52 27.73 -4.07
CA GLU A 157 -12.91 27.59 -3.60
C GLU A 157 -13.39 26.14 -3.67
N GLN A 158 -13.08 25.41 -4.74
CA GLN A 158 -13.40 23.99 -4.85
C GLN A 158 -12.72 23.17 -3.75
N VAL A 159 -11.45 23.47 -3.43
CA VAL A 159 -10.72 22.83 -2.33
C VAL A 159 -11.40 23.12 -0.98
N ARG A 160 -11.83 24.37 -0.72
CA ARG A 160 -12.57 24.72 0.52
C ARG A 160 -13.87 23.93 0.66
N LEU A 161 -14.64 23.78 -0.43
CA LEU A 161 -15.88 22.99 -0.40
C LEU A 161 -15.61 21.52 -0.05
N ARG A 162 -14.53 20.94 -0.60
CA ARG A 162 -14.14 19.54 -0.38
C ARG A 162 -13.59 19.27 1.02
N LEU A 163 -12.79 20.19 1.56
CA LEU A 163 -12.27 20.07 2.93
C LEU A 163 -13.41 19.97 3.96
N ASN A 164 -14.48 20.74 3.75
CA ASN A 164 -15.63 20.76 4.65
C ASN A 164 -16.55 19.53 4.56
N ARG A 165 -16.32 18.63 3.59
CA ARG A 165 -17.20 17.47 3.35
C ARG A 165 -17.13 16.40 4.45
N ASP A 166 -16.03 16.33 5.20
CA ASP A 166 -15.84 15.34 6.28
C ASP A 166 -16.22 15.84 7.68
N VAL A 167 -16.59 17.12 7.81
CA VAL A 167 -17.05 17.67 9.08
C VAL A 167 -18.50 17.22 9.30
N ARG A 168 -18.69 16.03 9.87
CA ARG A 168 -19.98 15.74 10.55
C ARG A 168 -20.18 16.83 11.60
N PRO A 169 -21.29 17.58 11.61
CA PRO A 169 -21.60 18.41 12.75
C PRO A 169 -21.68 17.49 13.96
N VAL A 170 -20.90 17.78 15.00
CA VAL A 170 -21.16 17.24 16.34
C VAL A 170 -22.54 17.77 16.72
N THR A 171 -23.58 16.97 16.48
CA THR A 171 -24.90 17.24 17.03
C THR A 171 -24.73 17.23 18.54
N GLY A 172 -24.74 18.43 19.11
CA GLY A 172 -24.57 18.67 20.54
C GLY A 172 -25.53 17.84 21.36
N ASP A 173 -25.03 17.46 22.53
CA ASP A 173 -25.69 16.67 23.56
C ASP A 173 -27.19 16.94 23.68
N VAL A 174 -27.95 15.85 23.66
CA VAL A 174 -29.31 15.83 24.18
C VAL A 174 -29.23 16.16 25.68
N VAL A 175 -29.49 17.42 26.02
CA VAL A 175 -29.84 17.80 27.39
C VAL A 175 -31.15 17.09 27.71
N SER A 176 -31.04 15.97 28.43
CA SER A 176 -32.17 15.34 29.09
C SER A 176 -32.54 16.21 30.28
N ASP A 177 -33.41 17.19 30.07
CA ASP A 177 -34.03 17.89 31.17
C ASP A 177 -35.11 17.00 31.78
N SER A 178 -34.78 16.47 32.95
CA SER A 178 -35.66 15.69 33.80
C SER A 178 -36.52 16.67 34.58
N THR A 179 -37.72 16.99 34.08
CA THR A 179 -38.69 17.73 34.90
C THR A 179 -40.11 17.19 34.72
N GLY A 180 -40.55 16.44 35.74
CA GLY A 180 -41.84 16.64 36.42
C GLY A 180 -43.14 16.26 35.70
N GLY A 181 -43.84 15.26 36.23
CA GLY A 181 -45.25 14.96 35.96
C GLY A 181 -45.66 13.60 36.48
#